data_AF-A0A328SEP3-F1
#
_entry.id   AF-A0A328SEP3-F1
#
_cell.length_a   1.000
_cell.length_b   1.000
_cell.length_c   1.000
_cell.angle_alpha   90.00
_cell.angle_beta   90.00
_cell.angle_gamma   90.00
#
_symmetry.space_group_name_H-M   'P 1'
#
loop_
_entity.id
_entity.type
_entity.pdbx_description
1 polymer ?
#
loop_
_entity_poly.entity_id
_entity_poly.type
_entity_poly.pdbx_seq_one_letter_code
_entity_poly.pdbx_strand_id
1 'polypeptide(L)'
;MELLLTFMIFIIIISSVISLVNNEFDTLDETHTRRQAKEQTMKVSHIINNVYLMGNGYNEKYHLPQHINNESYVLEINSSGVYVNSHYQLTKDDIIARDIYYNNKKSKNIFLTPDNTYTFTNKNGQIHIYNG
;
A
#
# COMPACT_ATOMS: atom_id res chain seq x y z
N MET A 1 -15.28 -53.29 -14.72
CA MET A 1 -14.03 -52.87 -14.07
C MET A 1 -13.34 -51.76 -14.86
N GLU A 2 -13.12 -51.91 -16.17
CA GLU A 2 -12.51 -50.85 -17.01
C GLU A 2 -13.25 -49.51 -16.95
N LEU A 3 -14.58 -49.49 -17.10
CA LEU A 3 -15.36 -48.24 -17.04
C LEU A 3 -15.18 -47.49 -15.71
N LEU A 4 -15.16 -48.22 -14.60
CA LEU A 4 -14.96 -47.65 -13.26
C LEU A 4 -13.57 -47.02 -13.14
N LEU A 5 -12.55 -47.73 -13.61
CA LEU A 5 -11.16 -47.26 -13.60
C LEU A 5 -10.98 -46.01 -14.46
N THR A 6 -11.58 -45.99 -15.65
CA THR A 6 -11.59 -44.81 -16.54
C THR A 6 -12.26 -43.61 -15.89
N PHE A 7 -13.41 -43.81 -15.22
CA PHE A 7 -14.09 -42.73 -14.49
C PHE A 7 -13.25 -42.21 -13.31
N MET A 8 -12.58 -43.10 -12.57
CA MET A 8 -11.69 -42.69 -11.48
C MET A 8 -10.51 -41.85 -11.99
N ILE A 9 -9.87 -42.28 -13.08
CA ILE A 9 -8.78 -41.52 -13.72
C ILE A 9 -9.29 -40.17 -14.21
N PHE A 10 -10.48 -40.13 -14.81
CA PHE A 10 -11.09 -38.90 -15.29
C PHE A 10 -11.36 -37.89 -14.16
N ILE A 11 -11.88 -38.36 -13.02
CA ILE A 11 -12.10 -37.52 -11.84
C ILE A 11 -10.77 -36.97 -11.31
N ILE A 12 -9.74 -37.81 -11.20
CA ILE A 12 -8.40 -37.38 -10.75
C ILE A 12 -7.85 -36.28 -11.66
N ILE A 13 -7.97 -36.44 -12.98
CA ILE A 13 -7.50 -35.44 -13.95
C ILE A 13 -8.29 -34.13 -13.78
N ILE A 14 -9.62 -34.17 -13.72
CA ILE A 14 -10.44 -32.97 -13.54
C ILE A 14 -10.09 -32.25 -12.23
N SER A 15 -9.98 -32.98 -11.12
CA SER A 15 -9.62 -32.39 -9.83
C SER A 15 -8.24 -31.73 -9.87
N SER A 16 -7.28 -32.31 -10.59
CA SER A 16 -5.95 -31.71 -10.77
C SER A 16 -5.99 -30.41 -11.58
N VAL A 17 -6.79 -30.37 -12.65
CA VAL A 17 -6.96 -29.16 -13.47
C VAL A 17 -7.64 -28.05 -12.66
N ILE A 18 -8.69 -28.36 -11.90
CA ILE A 18 -9.35 -27.40 -11.01
C ILE A 18 -8.38 -26.85 -9.97
N SER A 19 -7.54 -27.71 -9.37
CA SER A 19 -6.54 -27.27 -8.39
C SER A 19 -5.50 -26.33 -9.00
N LEU A 20 -5.05 -26.59 -10.24
CA LEU A 20 -4.10 -25.72 -10.93
C LEU A 20 -4.70 -24.34 -11.21
N VAL A 21 -5.94 -24.31 -11.69
CA VAL A 21 -6.67 -23.07 -11.97
C VAL A 21 -6.84 -22.24 -10.69
N ASN A 22 -7.25 -22.86 -9.58
CA ASN A 22 -7.41 -22.15 -8.31
C ASN A 22 -6.09 -21.55 -7.81
N ASN A 23 -4.99 -22.31 -7.87
CA ASN A 23 -3.67 -21.79 -7.48
C ASN A 23 -3.24 -20.61 -8.35
N GLU A 24 -3.51 -20.65 -9.66
CA GLU A 24 -3.19 -19.55 -10.56
C GLU A 24 -4.01 -18.29 -10.21
N PHE A 25 -5.31 -18.44 -9.96
CA PHE A 25 -6.16 -17.34 -9.51
C PHE A 25 -5.67 -16.73 -8.19
N ASP A 26 -5.34 -17.55 -7.18
CA ASP A 26 -4.82 -17.07 -5.90
C ASP A 26 -3.52 -16.27 -6.09
N THR A 27 -2.61 -16.73 -6.95
CA THR A 27 -1.35 -16.01 -7.23
C THR A 27 -1.56 -14.69 -7.98
N LEU A 28 -2.54 -14.62 -8.88
CA LEU A 28 -2.88 -13.40 -9.60
C LEU A 28 -3.49 -12.36 -8.65
N ASP A 29 -4.38 -12.80 -7.76
CA ASP A 29 -4.97 -11.94 -6.74
C ASP A 29 -3.90 -11.42 -5.78
N GLU A 30 -3.00 -12.26 -5.27
CA GLU A 30 -1.85 -11.81 -4.48
C GLU A 30 -0.97 -10.78 -5.21
N THR A 31 -0.76 -10.97 -6.51
CA THR A 31 0.07 -10.06 -7.32
C THR A 31 -0.60 -8.71 -7.53
N HIS A 32 -1.88 -8.72 -7.91
CA HIS A 32 -2.65 -7.49 -8.11
C HIS A 32 -2.79 -6.71 -6.80
N THR A 33 -2.99 -7.43 -5.71
CA THR A 33 -3.16 -6.78 -4.42
C THR A 33 -1.87 -6.09 -3.97
N ARG A 34 -0.71 -6.78 -4.06
CA ARG A 34 0.61 -6.17 -3.74
C ARG A 34 0.88 -4.91 -4.57
N ARG A 35 0.39 -4.87 -5.80
CA ARG A 35 0.53 -3.72 -6.69
C ARG A 35 -0.21 -2.49 -6.15
N GLN A 36 -1.46 -2.60 -5.70
CA GLN A 36 -2.19 -1.43 -5.17
C GLN A 36 -1.54 -0.87 -3.89
N ALA A 37 -1.11 -1.73 -2.98
CA ALA A 37 -0.39 -1.31 -1.78
C ALA A 37 0.92 -0.57 -2.14
N LYS A 38 1.66 -1.12 -3.11
CA LYS A 38 2.89 -0.50 -3.62
C LYS A 38 2.61 0.85 -4.28
N GLU A 39 1.57 0.94 -5.12
CA GLU A 39 1.14 2.20 -5.75
C GLU A 39 0.80 3.27 -4.70
N GLN A 40 0.14 2.91 -3.59
CA GLN A 40 -0.14 3.86 -2.51
C GLN A 40 1.12 4.33 -1.79
N THR A 41 2.06 3.43 -1.45
CA THR A 41 3.34 3.86 -0.85
C THR A 41 4.13 4.78 -1.77
N MET A 42 4.21 4.46 -3.06
CA MET A 42 4.90 5.28 -4.07
C MET A 42 4.24 6.63 -4.26
N LYS A 43 2.91 6.70 -4.21
CA LYS A 43 2.20 7.96 -4.38
C LYS A 43 2.44 8.90 -3.20
N VAL A 44 2.33 8.40 -1.98
CA VAL A 44 2.56 9.20 -0.78
C VAL A 44 4.03 9.58 -0.63
N SER A 45 4.98 8.69 -0.93
CA SER A 45 6.41 9.04 -0.94
C SER A 45 6.72 10.09 -1.99
N HIS A 46 6.13 9.98 -3.19
CA HIS A 46 6.28 10.97 -4.26
C HIS A 46 5.77 12.33 -3.82
N ILE A 47 4.59 12.41 -3.18
CA ILE A 47 4.06 13.66 -2.62
C ILE A 47 5.03 14.27 -1.60
N ILE A 48 5.51 13.47 -0.64
CA ILE A 48 6.46 13.94 0.38
C ILE A 48 7.74 14.48 -0.28
N ASN A 49 8.28 13.74 -1.24
CA ASN A 49 9.50 14.11 -1.95
C ASN A 49 9.30 15.36 -2.82
N ASN A 50 8.17 15.45 -3.52
CA ASN A 50 7.81 16.62 -4.34
C ASN A 50 7.66 17.86 -3.46
N VAL A 51 6.92 17.76 -2.36
CA VAL A 51 6.76 18.85 -1.38
C VAL A 51 8.11 19.27 -0.78
N TYR A 52 8.99 18.29 -0.49
CA TYR A 52 10.34 18.57 -0.02
C TYR A 52 11.17 19.35 -1.05
N LEU A 53 11.16 18.90 -2.32
CA LEU A 53 11.95 19.47 -3.41
C LEU A 53 11.46 20.84 -3.87
N MET A 54 10.14 21.08 -3.88
CA MET A 54 9.54 22.37 -4.25
C MET A 54 9.87 23.48 -3.23
N GLY A 55 10.30 23.12 -2.03
CA GLY A 55 10.79 24.06 -1.04
C GLY A 55 9.71 24.74 -0.21
N ASN A 56 10.14 25.70 0.60
CA ASN A 56 9.35 26.28 1.68
C ASN A 56 8.04 26.91 1.21
N GLY A 57 6.95 26.64 1.93
CA GLY A 57 5.61 27.18 1.65
C GLY A 57 4.80 26.35 0.64
N TYR A 58 5.45 25.46 -0.11
CA TYR A 58 4.73 24.53 -0.98
C TYR A 58 3.92 23.53 -0.15
N ASN A 59 2.71 23.25 -0.60
CA ASN A 59 1.84 22.25 -0.01
C ASN A 59 1.07 21.47 -1.06
N GLU A 60 0.74 20.24 -0.71
CA GLU A 60 -0.05 19.34 -1.53
C GLU A 60 -1.06 18.62 -0.63
N LYS A 61 -2.30 18.48 -1.11
CA LYS A 61 -3.36 17.75 -0.41
C LYS A 61 -3.55 16.39 -1.06
N TYR A 62 -3.68 15.36 -0.24
CA TYR A 62 -3.97 14.03 -0.72
C TYR A 62 -5.04 13.36 0.12
N HIS A 63 -6.06 12.86 -0.57
CA HIS A 63 -7.12 12.05 0.03
C HIS A 63 -6.72 10.58 -0.07
N LEU A 64 -6.60 9.93 1.09
CA LEU A 64 -6.32 8.51 1.16
C LEU A 64 -7.55 7.71 0.75
N PRO A 65 -7.42 6.70 -0.13
CA PRO A 65 -8.55 5.85 -0.47
C PRO A 65 -9.05 5.13 0.80
N GLN A 66 -10.35 4.86 0.86
CA GLN A 66 -10.95 4.16 2.01
C GLN A 66 -10.40 2.73 2.17
N HIS A 67 -10.05 2.08 1.06
CA HIS A 67 -9.53 0.71 1.03
C HIS A 67 -8.36 0.59 0.07
N ILE A 68 -7.48 -0.37 0.34
CA ILE A 68 -6.52 -0.91 -0.61
C ILE A 68 -6.92 -2.37 -0.78
N ASN A 69 -7.16 -2.83 -2.00
CA ASN A 69 -7.58 -4.22 -2.25
C ASN A 69 -8.87 -4.65 -1.52
N ASN A 70 -9.82 -3.72 -1.35
CA ASN A 70 -11.02 -3.92 -0.52
C ASN A 70 -10.74 -4.26 0.96
N GLU A 71 -9.51 -4.05 1.44
CA GLU A 71 -9.13 -4.23 2.84
C GLU A 71 -8.88 -2.89 3.53
N SER A 72 -9.05 -2.90 4.86
CA SER A 72 -8.58 -1.81 5.71
C SER A 72 -7.06 -1.81 5.79
N TYR A 73 -6.47 -0.63 5.95
CA TYR A 73 -5.02 -0.48 6.02
C TYR A 73 -4.66 0.70 6.91
N VAL A 74 -3.39 0.75 7.31
CA VAL A 74 -2.79 1.93 7.95
C VAL A 74 -1.52 2.29 7.19
N LEU A 75 -1.35 3.58 6.93
CA LEU A 75 -0.12 4.14 6.37
C LEU A 75 0.77 4.64 7.51
N GLU A 76 1.99 4.13 7.60
CA GLU A 76 3.02 4.64 8.52
C GLU A 76 4.05 5.45 7.73
N ILE A 77 4.41 6.62 8.22
CA ILE A 77 5.45 7.47 7.65
C ILE A 77 6.50 7.70 8.74
N ASN A 78 7.75 7.42 8.42
CA ASN A 78 8.89 7.74 9.27
C ASN A 78 10.02 8.36 8.42
N SER A 79 11.13 8.74 9.05
CA SER A 79 12.25 9.39 8.35
C SER A 79 12.94 8.53 7.28
N SER A 80 12.59 7.24 7.19
CA SER A 80 13.17 6.30 6.22
C SER A 80 12.24 5.97 5.06
N GLY A 81 10.95 6.29 5.16
CA GLY A 81 10.00 5.98 4.10
C GLY A 81 8.54 5.98 4.54
N VAL A 82 7.71 5.60 3.57
CA VAL A 82 6.28 5.35 3.71
C VAL A 82 6.03 3.86 3.65
N TYR A 83 5.21 3.38 4.58
CA TYR A 83 4.89 1.98 4.77
C TYR A 83 3.38 1.80 4.75
N VAL A 84 2.90 0.79 4.02
CA VAL A 84 1.51 0.34 4.13
C VAL A 84 1.51 -0.99 4.87
N ASN A 85 0.61 -1.12 5.84
CA ASN A 85 0.22 -2.38 6.44
C ASN A 85 -1.27 -2.64 6.12
N SER A 86 -1.53 -3.46 5.11
CA SER A 86 -2.83 -4.13 4.88
C SER A 86 -2.65 -5.61 5.25
N HIS A 87 -3.74 -6.32 5.53
CA HIS A 87 -3.82 -7.62 6.22
C HIS A 87 -2.75 -8.67 5.81
N TYR A 88 -2.19 -8.61 4.60
CA TYR A 88 -1.10 -9.47 4.12
C TYR A 88 0.05 -8.75 3.38
N GLN A 89 0.12 -7.42 3.45
CA GLN A 89 0.96 -6.63 2.55
C GLN A 89 1.70 -5.54 3.28
N LEU A 90 3.00 -5.80 3.47
CA LEU A 90 3.95 -4.79 3.90
C LEU A 90 4.71 -4.29 2.68
N THR A 91 4.47 -3.03 2.32
CA THR A 91 5.23 -2.37 1.24
C THR A 91 5.91 -1.13 1.80
N LYS A 92 7.04 -0.76 1.20
CA LYS A 92 7.82 0.43 1.55
C LYS A 92 8.15 1.22 0.29
N ASP A 93 8.14 2.55 0.40
CA ASP A 93 8.83 3.43 -0.53
C ASP A 93 9.62 4.52 0.21
N ASP A 94 10.77 4.91 -0.32
CA ASP A 94 11.73 5.78 0.38
C ASP A 94 11.35 7.27 0.26
N ILE A 95 11.70 8.04 1.29
CA ILE A 95 11.56 9.50 1.28
C ILE A 95 12.91 10.18 1.49
N ILE A 96 13.06 11.38 0.93
CA ILE A 96 14.27 12.22 1.03
C ILE A 96 14.24 13.04 2.32
N ALA A 97 13.05 13.46 2.74
CA ALA A 97 12.86 14.29 3.92
C ALA A 97 13.24 13.54 5.20
N ARG A 98 14.16 14.11 5.99
CA ARG A 98 14.63 13.51 7.26
C ARG A 98 13.78 13.89 8.45
N ASP A 99 13.24 15.11 8.43
CA ASP A 99 12.48 15.69 9.53
C ASP A 99 11.01 15.79 9.14
N ILE A 100 10.22 14.94 9.81
CA ILE A 100 8.77 14.87 9.64
C ILE A 100 8.05 15.29 10.93
N TYR A 101 6.98 16.04 10.74
CA TYR A 101 6.17 16.61 11.80
C TYR A 101 4.71 16.27 11.54
N TYR A 102 4.00 15.87 12.59
CA TYR A 102 2.55 15.70 12.56
C TYR A 102 1.90 16.76 13.43
N ASN A 103 0.99 17.56 12.86
CA ASN A 103 0.33 18.66 13.59
C ASN A 103 1.33 19.56 14.34
N ASN A 104 2.43 19.94 13.67
CA ASN A 104 3.55 20.74 14.21
C ASN A 104 4.39 20.10 15.33
N LYS A 105 4.20 18.82 15.64
CA LYS A 105 5.03 18.10 16.60
C LYS A 105 5.96 17.15 15.86
N LYS A 106 7.25 17.18 16.20
CA LYS A 106 8.23 16.24 15.63
C LYS A 106 7.78 14.83 15.99
N SER A 107 7.63 13.97 14.99
CA SER A 107 7.23 12.59 15.21
C SER A 107 8.27 11.65 14.61
N LYS A 108 8.50 10.52 15.27
CA LYS A 108 9.32 9.45 14.70
C LYS A 108 8.52 8.66 13.66
N ASN A 109 7.27 8.33 14.02
CA ASN A 109 6.33 7.60 13.19
C ASN A 109 5.01 8.37 13.14
N ILE A 110 4.42 8.49 11.97
CA ILE A 110 3.13 9.14 11.73
C ILE A 110 2.21 8.11 11.12
N PHE A 111 1.04 7.91 11.72
CA PHE A 111 0.04 6.98 11.23
C PHE A 111 -1.10 7.76 10.56
N LEU A 112 -1.34 7.46 9.29
CA LEU A 112 -2.44 8.02 8.51
C LEU A 112 -3.54 6.96 8.38
N THR A 113 -4.77 7.38 8.63
CA THR A 113 -5.96 6.54 8.56
C THR A 113 -6.64 6.68 7.19
N PRO A 114 -7.22 5.60 6.65
CA PRO A 114 -7.95 5.65 5.37
C PRO A 114 -9.08 6.68 5.38
N ASP A 115 -9.52 7.08 4.19
CA ASP A 115 -10.66 8.00 3.99
C ASP A 115 -10.50 9.39 4.61
N ASN A 116 -9.25 9.77 4.93
CA ASN A 116 -8.92 11.10 5.44
C ASN A 116 -8.10 11.87 4.41
N THR A 117 -8.27 13.19 4.41
CA THR A 117 -7.47 14.09 3.57
C THR A 117 -6.36 14.69 4.39
N TYR A 118 -5.12 14.50 3.94
CA TYR A 118 -3.94 15.04 4.59
C TYR A 118 -3.34 16.17 3.77
N THR A 119 -2.86 17.19 4.46
CA THR A 119 -2.08 18.26 3.86
C THR A 119 -0.62 18.06 4.20
N PHE A 120 0.22 17.93 3.16
CA PHE A 120 1.67 17.84 3.26
C PHE A 120 2.23 19.23 2.96
N THR A 121 3.07 19.77 3.82
CA THR A 121 3.60 21.14 3.68
C THR A 121 5.08 21.17 4.01
N ASN A 122 5.85 21.87 3.20
CA ASN A 122 7.24 22.17 3.50
C ASN A 122 7.32 23.45 4.33
N LYS A 123 7.91 23.35 5.52
CA LYS A 123 8.27 24.48 6.37
C LYS A 123 9.77 24.46 6.61
N ASN A 124 10.50 25.31 5.90
CA ASN A 124 11.95 25.46 6.02
C ASN A 124 12.72 24.13 5.88
N GLY A 125 12.34 23.29 4.91
CA GLY A 125 12.97 21.98 4.69
C GLY A 125 12.47 20.87 5.63
N GLN A 126 11.43 21.13 6.41
CA GLN A 126 10.76 20.13 7.26
C GLN A 126 9.40 19.80 6.66
N ILE A 127 9.03 18.52 6.66
CA ILE A 127 7.72 18.10 6.16
C ILE A 127 6.73 18.07 7.32
N HIS A 128 5.69 18.88 7.20
CA HIS A 128 4.58 18.93 8.15
C HIS A 128 3.35 18.28 7.51
N ILE A 129 2.77 17.33 8.22
CA ILE A 129 1.55 16.64 7.83
C ILE A 129 0.44 17.04 8.78
N TYR A 130 -0.71 17.43 8.22
CA TYR A 130 -1.91 17.82 8.96
C TYR A 130 -3.09 16.97 8.51
N ASN A 131 -3.96 16.57 9.45
CA ASN A 131 -5.27 16.04 9.10
C ASN A 131 -6.23 17.21 8.82
N GLY A 132 -6.97 17.13 7.72
CA GLY A 132 -7.96 18.13 7.32
C GLY A 132 -9.21 18.13 8.19
#